data_AF-X8DHI5-F1
#
_entry.id   AF-X8DHI5-F1
#
_cell.length_a   1.000
_cell.length_b   1.000
_cell.length_c   1.000
_cell.angle_alpha   90.00
_cell.angle_beta   90.00
_cell.angle_gamma   90.00
#
_symmetry.space_group_name_H-M   'P 1'
#
loop_
_entity.id
_entity.type
_entity.pdbx_description
1 polymer ?
#
loop_
_entity_poly.entity_id
_entity_poly.type
_entity_poly.pdbx_seq_one_letter_code
_entity_poly.pdbx_strand_id
1 'polypeptide(L)' 'MADRRTEIVIANAAPAVAVYAGDALEVVITMEVADGKITRLYAVANPDKLVAAATTRMVSR' A
#
# COMPACT_ATOMS: atom_id res chain seq x y z
N MET A 1 19.52 -1.96 -10.81
CA MET A 1 18.30 -1.84 -10.00
C MET A 1 17.16 -1.63 -10.97
N ALA A 2 16.10 -2.44 -10.92
CA ALA A 2 14.94 -2.24 -11.79
C ALA A 2 14.28 -0.88 -11.49
N ASP A 3 13.73 -0.23 -12.52
CA ASP A 3 12.95 0.99 -12.35
C ASP A 3 11.73 0.70 -11.47
N ARG A 4 11.55 1.50 -10.41
CA ARG A 4 10.49 1.31 -9.42
C ARG A 4 9.65 2.56 -9.34
N ARG A 5 8.35 2.41 -9.64
CA ARG A 5 7.37 3.48 -9.51
C ARG A 5 6.80 3.47 -8.10
N THR A 6 6.67 4.65 -7.51
CA THR A 6 6.13 4.81 -6.16
C THR A 6 4.91 5.72 -6.20
N GLU A 7 3.84 5.34 -5.51
CA GLU A 7 2.59 6.10 -5.42
C GLU A 7 2.14 6.28 -3.97
N ILE A 8 1.63 7.45 -3.63
CA ILE A 8 0.96 7.70 -2.34
C ILE A 8 -0.51 7.32 -2.50
N VAL A 9 -0.97 6.40 -1.66
CA VAL A 9 -2.33 5.86 -1.69
C VAL A 9 -2.95 5.88 -0.29
N ILE A 10 -4.25 5.63 -0.21
CA ILE A 10 -4.93 5.35 1.05
C ILE A 10 -5.20 3.85 1.14
N ALA A 11 -4.71 3.21 2.20
CA ALA A 11 -4.95 1.80 2.48
C ALA A 11 -5.48 1.66 3.91
N ASN A 12 -6.61 0.96 4.08
CA ASN A 12 -7.26 0.79 5.39
C ASN A 12 -7.51 2.12 6.13
N ALA A 13 -7.95 3.14 5.39
CA ALA A 13 -8.17 4.51 5.90
C ALA A 13 -6.91 5.22 6.46
N ALA A 14 -5.71 4.71 6.16
CA ALA A 14 -4.44 5.32 6.53
C ALA A 14 -3.58 5.65 5.30
N PRO A 15 -2.66 6.63 5.40
CA PRO A 15 -1.68 6.90 4.36
C PRO A 15 -0.78 5.68 4.10
N ALA A 16 -0.50 5.41 2.84
CA ALA A 16 0.38 4.33 2.44
C ALA A 16 1.18 4.67 1.19
N VAL A 17 2.24 3.91 0.99
CA VAL A 17 3.10 3.96 -0.19
C VAL A 17 3.00 2.64 -0.94
N ALA A 18 2.55 2.69 -2.19
CA ALA A 18 2.54 1.56 -3.11
C ALA A 18 3.81 1.59 -3.97
N VAL A 19 4.51 0.46 -4.07
CA VAL A 19 5.73 0.30 -4.87
C VAL A 19 5.50 -0.72 -5.97
N TYR A 20 5.74 -0.31 -7.20
CA TYR A 20 5.53 -1.13 -8.39
C TYR A 20 6.85 -1.42 -9.11
N ALA A 21 6.98 -2.62 -9.65
CA ALA A 21 7.95 -2.98 -10.68
C ALA A 21 7.21 -3.20 -12.00
N GLY A 22 7.33 -2.25 -12.93
CA GLY A 22 6.39 -2.15 -14.06
C GLY A 22 4.97 -1.92 -13.55
N ASP A 23 4.04 -2.82 -13.92
CA ASP A 23 2.64 -2.78 -13.45
C ASP A 23 2.37 -3.71 -12.26
N ALA A 24 3.37 -4.45 -11.79
CA ALA A 24 3.22 -5.36 -10.67
C ALA A 24 3.44 -4.62 -9.34
N LEU A 25 2.42 -4.63 -8.47
CA LEU A 25 2.53 -4.13 -7.11
C LEU A 25 3.38 -5.10 -6.27
N GLU A 26 4.57 -4.66 -5.83
CA GLU A 26 5.51 -5.49 -5.06
C GLU A 26 5.33 -5.33 -3.54
N VAL A 27 5.02 -4.11 -3.10
CA VAL A 27 4.92 -3.76 -1.68
C VAL A 27 3.90 -2.65 -1.47
N VAL A 28 3.12 -2.77 -0.39
CA VAL A 28 2.40 -1.63 0.20
C VAL A 28 2.95 -1.35 1.59
N ILE A 29 3.37 -0.12 1.83
CA ILE A 29 3.87 0.34 3.14
C ILE A 29 2.82 1.23 3.76
N THR A 30 2.09 0.76 4.77
CA THR A 30 1.08 1.57 5.47
C THR A 30 1.68 2.25 6.69
N MET A 31 1.22 3.46 6.98
CA MET A 31 1.73 4.30 8.07
C MET A 31 0.63 4.52 9.11
N GLU A 32 0.87 4.10 10.35
CA GLU A 32 0.02 4.49 11.48
C GLU A 32 0.49 5.85 11.99
N VAL A 33 -0.43 6.81 12.07
CA VAL A 33 -0.16 8.15 12.57
C VAL A 33 -1.05 8.43 13.77
N ALA A 34 -0.43 8.73 14.91
CA ALA A 34 -1.10 9.17 16.13
C ALA A 34 -0.39 10.40 16.68
N ASP A 35 -1.15 11.40 17.14
CA ASP A 35 -0.63 12.66 17.68
C ASP A 35 0.38 13.37 16.76
N GLY A 36 0.13 13.34 15.45
CA GLY A 36 1.00 13.94 14.43
C GLY A 36 2.34 13.21 14.22
N LYS A 37 2.51 12.02 14.81
CA LYS A 37 3.72 11.20 14.71
C LYS A 37 3.43 9.87 14.04
N ILE A 38 4.39 9.39 13.26
CA ILE A 38 4.35 8.02 12.73
C ILE A 38 4.73 7.08 13.88
N THR A 39 3.78 6.26 14.32
CA THR A 39 3.99 5.29 15.40
C THR A 39 4.41 3.94 14.87
N ARG A 40 3.94 3.56 13.66
CA ARG A 40 4.20 2.25 13.06
C ARG A 40 4.27 2.34 11.55
N LEU A 41 5.11 1.48 10.98
CA LEU A 41 5.17 1.20 9.55
C LEU A 41 4.96 -0.29 9.36
N TYR A 42 4.08 -0.64 8.42
CA TYR A 42 3.85 -2.02 8.03
C TYR A 42 4.18 -2.19 6.55
N ALA A 43 5.28 -2.89 6.26
CA ALA A 43 5.60 -3.31 4.90
C ALA A 43 4.90 -4.62 4.60
N VAL A 44 3.93 -4.58 3.69
CA VAL A 44 3.15 -5.73 3.25
C VAL A 44 3.66 -6.18 1.90
N ALA A 45 4.26 -7.37 1.86
CA ALA A 45 4.74 -8.04 0.64
C ALA A 45 4.10 -9.43 0.44
N ASN A 46 3.01 -9.73 1.17
CA ASN A 46 2.29 -10.98 1.01
C ASN A 46 1.52 -10.96 -0.33
N PRO A 47 1.80 -11.86 -1.29
CA PRO A 47 1.18 -11.87 -2.61
C PRO A 47 -0.36 -11.82 -2.58
N ASP A 48 -1.00 -12.58 -1.69
CA ASP A 48 -2.46 -12.64 -1.60
C ASP A 48 -3.07 -11.28 -1.23
N LYS A 49 -2.37 -10.55 -0.35
CA LYS A 49 -2.79 -9.20 0.06
C LYS A 49 -2.56 -8.18 -1.06
N LEU A 50 -1.51 -8.35 -1.85
CA LEU A 50 -1.18 -7.45 -2.96
C LEU A 50 -2.16 -7.61 -4.13
N VAL A 51 -2.56 -8.85 -4.44
CA VAL A 51 -3.61 -9.12 -5.45
C VAL A 51 -4.91 -8.42 -5.05
N ALA A 52 -5.32 -8.55 -3.79
CA ALA A 52 -6.52 -7.88 -3.29
C ALA A 52 -6.41 -6.35 -3.30
N ALA A 53 -5.22 -5.79 -2.97
CA ALA A 53 -4.98 -4.35 -2.96
C ALA A 53 -4.96 -3.73 -4.37
N ALA A 54 -4.46 -4.47 -5.37
CA ALA A 54 -4.43 -4.02 -6.77
C ALA A 54 -5.79 -4.13 -7.48
N THR A 55 -6.78 -4.78 -6.86
CA THR A 55 -8.09 -5.03 -7.47
C THR A 55 -9.13 -4.03 -6.97
N THR A 56 -9.69 -3.22 -7.87
CA THR A 56 -10.85 -2.37 -7.54
C THR A 56 -12.08 -3.23 -7.27
N ARG A 57 -12.72 -3.02 -6.12
CA ARG A 57 -13.97 -3.68 -5.75
C ARG A 57 -15.05 -2.66 -5.41
N MET A 58 -16.28 -2.93 -5.84
CA MET A 58 -17.45 -2.16 -5.46
C MET A 58 -17.91 -2.64 -4.08
N VAL A 59 -18.05 -1.72 -3.14
CA VAL A 59 -18.54 -2.03 -1.79
C VAL A 59 -19.94 -1.46 -1.66
N SER A 60 -20.94 -2.33 -1.49
CA SER A 60 -22.32 -1.93 -1.18
C SER A 60 -22.48 -1.65 0.32
N ARG A 61 -23.38 -0.73 0.67
CA ARG A 61 -23.69 -0.34 2.05
C ARG A 61 -24.69 -1.29 2.70
#